data_AF-A0A524GCY2-F1
#
_entry.id   AF-A0A524GCY2-F1
#
_cell.length_a   1.000
_cell.length_b   1.000
_cell.length_c   1.000
_cell.angle_alpha   90.00
_cell.angle_beta   90.00
_cell.angle_gamma   90.00
#
_symmetry.space_group_name_H-M   'P 1'
#
loop_
_entity.id
_entity.type
_entity.pdbx_description
1 polymer ?
#
loop_
_entity_poly.entity_id
_entity_poly.type
_entity_poly.pdbx_seq_one_letter_code
_entity_poly.pdbx_strand_id
1 'polypeptide(L)'
;KKGAGAALMKSPALAAKIIREVCANTSKPVTVKFRSGWTRQSINAPEFARMAEEDGASAVTIHARTWSDGFAGTVDWEVIAKSKAKISIPLIGNGGINSYEQALDMMEKTGCDGVMIGRGCLGRPWVFAQDNPPETPQLRLNALKRHLELIDQFCQPQKALGKIRNHAGKYFKAMRHGAEIRNRIYQAETFAALRQLVDNLLDELLAQKPEEQGKQQADNY
;
A
#
# COMPACT_ATOMS: atom_id res chain seq x y z
N LYS A 1 -1.68 19.90 14.56
CA LYS A 1 -0.59 20.80 14.99
C LYS A 1 0.06 21.63 13.85
N LYS A 2 -0.11 21.34 12.54
CA LYS A 2 0.42 22.20 11.44
C LYS A 2 -0.60 22.57 10.33
N GLY A 3 -1.89 22.32 10.52
CA GLY A 3 -2.93 22.65 9.52
C GLY A 3 -2.92 21.85 8.20
N ALA A 4 -1.96 20.95 8.00
CA ALA A 4 -1.79 20.19 6.74
C ALA A 4 -2.50 18.82 6.74
N GLY A 5 -2.54 18.19 5.56
CA GLY A 5 -3.13 16.87 5.35
C GLY A 5 -4.65 16.89 5.55
N ALA A 6 -5.19 15.87 6.21
CA ALA A 6 -6.64 15.77 6.44
C ALA A 6 -7.22 16.92 7.28
N ALA A 7 -6.39 17.73 7.95
CA ALA A 7 -6.85 18.93 8.64
C ALA A 7 -7.47 19.96 7.66
N LEU A 8 -7.02 19.97 6.40
CA LEU A 8 -7.58 20.82 5.34
C LEU A 8 -9.03 20.47 5.00
N MET A 9 -9.49 19.25 5.32
CA MET A 9 -10.91 18.89 5.13
C MET A 9 -11.86 19.67 6.05
N LYS A 10 -11.34 20.29 7.12
CA LYS A 10 -12.11 21.21 7.98
C LYS A 10 -12.14 22.64 7.44
N SER A 11 -11.34 22.94 6.42
CA SER A 11 -11.23 24.27 5.82
C SER A 11 -11.17 24.16 4.29
N PRO A 12 -12.27 23.71 3.62
CA PRO A 12 -12.27 23.49 2.18
C PRO A 12 -11.84 24.72 1.36
N ALA A 13 -12.16 25.94 1.81
CA ALA A 13 -11.72 27.17 1.13
C ALA A 13 -10.19 27.35 1.12
N LEU A 14 -9.49 26.90 2.17
CA LEU A 14 -8.03 26.90 2.20
C LEU A 14 -7.47 25.80 1.30
N ALA A 15 -8.09 24.62 1.29
CA ALA A 15 -7.71 23.53 0.39
C ALA A 15 -7.85 23.96 -1.08
N ALA A 16 -8.97 24.56 -1.43
CA ALA A 16 -9.28 25.14 -2.74
C ALA A 16 -8.17 26.11 -3.20
N LYS A 17 -7.82 27.06 -2.33
CA LYS A 17 -6.73 28.01 -2.61
C LYS A 17 -5.41 27.27 -2.88
N ILE A 18 -5.05 26.29 -2.04
CA ILE A 18 -3.80 25.53 -2.23
C ILE A 18 -3.81 24.78 -3.56
N ILE A 19 -4.91 24.12 -3.91
CA ILE A 19 -5.04 23.35 -5.16
C ILE A 19 -4.87 24.28 -6.36
N ARG A 20 -5.61 25.39 -6.42
CA ARG A 20 -5.49 26.38 -7.50
C ARG A 20 -4.07 26.91 -7.67
N GLU A 21 -3.43 27.30 -6.57
CA GLU A 21 -2.06 27.84 -6.62
C GLU A 21 -1.05 26.79 -7.11
N VAL A 22 -1.18 25.53 -6.67
CA VAL A 22 -0.30 24.45 -7.15
C VAL A 22 -0.53 24.19 -8.64
N CYS A 23 -1.79 24.07 -9.08
CA CYS A 23 -2.15 23.84 -10.47
C CYS A 23 -1.67 24.98 -11.39
N ALA A 24 -1.77 26.24 -10.95
CA ALA A 24 -1.34 27.40 -11.73
C ALA A 24 0.19 27.46 -11.93
N ASN A 25 0.97 26.79 -11.08
CA ASN A 25 2.45 26.83 -11.10
C ASN A 25 3.10 25.58 -11.71
N THR A 26 2.35 24.74 -12.44
CA THR A 26 2.89 23.56 -13.12
C THR A 26 2.11 23.26 -14.39
N SER A 27 2.81 22.74 -15.41
CA SER A 27 2.17 22.17 -16.61
C SER A 27 1.88 20.67 -16.47
N LYS A 28 2.33 20.04 -15.39
CA LYS A 28 2.10 18.61 -15.12
C LYS A 28 0.76 18.39 -14.40
N PRO A 29 0.07 17.27 -14.64
CA PRO A 29 -1.15 16.93 -13.90
C PRO A 29 -0.96 16.96 -12.38
N VAL A 30 -1.90 17.56 -11.66
CA VAL A 30 -1.90 17.64 -10.20
C VAL A 30 -3.00 16.76 -9.66
N THR A 31 -2.66 15.83 -8.76
CA THR A 31 -3.62 14.91 -8.14
C THR A 31 -3.80 15.20 -6.65
N VAL A 32 -5.01 15.06 -6.12
CA VAL A 32 -5.32 15.34 -4.71
C VAL A 32 -5.73 14.08 -3.96
N LYS A 33 -4.99 13.72 -2.90
CA LYS A 33 -5.32 12.57 -2.04
C LYS A 33 -5.84 13.03 -0.67
N PHE A 34 -7.01 12.54 -0.28
CA PHE A 34 -7.65 12.88 0.98
C PHE A 34 -8.36 11.68 1.63
N ARG A 35 -9.10 11.93 2.71
CA ARG A 35 -9.83 10.96 3.54
C ARG A 35 -11.34 11.16 3.37
N SER A 36 -12.18 10.33 3.97
CA SER A 36 -13.65 10.52 3.92
C SER A 36 -14.12 11.84 4.57
N GLY A 37 -13.35 12.33 5.55
CA GLY A 37 -13.68 13.49 6.38
C GLY A 37 -12.77 13.57 7.60
N TRP A 38 -13.04 14.51 8.50
CA TRP A 38 -12.24 14.64 9.74
C TRP A 38 -12.67 13.60 10.80
N THR A 39 -13.98 13.47 11.02
CA THR A 39 -14.62 12.44 11.85
C THR A 39 -15.82 11.84 11.13
N ARG A 40 -16.44 10.81 11.72
CA ARG A 40 -17.66 10.17 11.19
C ARG A 40 -18.87 11.12 11.14
N GLN A 41 -18.88 12.15 11.97
CA GLN A 41 -19.91 13.20 11.99
C GLN A 41 -19.60 14.34 11.00
N SER A 42 -18.45 14.31 10.34
CA SER A 42 -17.97 15.34 9.42
C SER A 42 -17.41 14.73 8.14
N ILE A 43 -18.20 13.83 7.53
CA ILE A 43 -17.94 13.31 6.19
C ILE A 43 -18.25 14.40 5.18
N ASN A 44 -17.26 14.75 4.36
CA ASN A 44 -17.39 15.77 3.32
C ASN A 44 -16.55 15.44 2.07
N ALA A 45 -16.10 14.20 1.92
CA ALA A 45 -15.34 13.77 0.76
C ALA A 45 -16.03 14.01 -0.59
N PRO A 46 -17.35 13.82 -0.77
CA PRO A 46 -18.00 14.11 -2.04
C PRO A 46 -17.91 15.59 -2.44
N GLU A 47 -18.16 16.50 -1.49
CA GLU A 47 -18.06 17.94 -1.72
C GLU A 47 -16.61 18.38 -1.90
N PHE A 48 -15.69 17.77 -1.16
CA PHE A 48 -14.26 18.03 -1.27
C PHE A 48 -13.69 17.56 -2.62
N ALA A 49 -14.18 16.44 -3.15
CA ALA A 49 -13.81 15.93 -4.46
C ALA A 49 -14.23 16.90 -5.58
N ARG A 50 -15.48 17.35 -5.54
CA ARG A 50 -16.01 18.35 -6.48
C ARG A 50 -15.22 19.66 -6.43
N MET A 51 -14.96 20.18 -5.23
CA MET A 51 -14.12 21.37 -5.06
C MET A 51 -12.72 21.16 -5.66
N ALA A 52 -12.09 20.00 -5.42
CA ALA A 52 -10.77 19.72 -5.96
C ALA A 52 -10.77 19.70 -7.50
N GLU A 53 -11.80 19.13 -8.13
CA GLU A 53 -12.00 19.16 -9.59
C GLU A 53 -12.18 20.60 -10.10
N GLU A 54 -13.07 21.38 -9.48
CA GLU A 54 -13.33 22.79 -9.83
C GLU A 54 -12.07 23.65 -9.75
N ASP A 55 -11.16 23.31 -8.84
CA ASP A 55 -9.89 24.00 -8.61
C ASP A 55 -8.72 23.44 -9.44
N GLY A 56 -8.99 22.53 -10.37
CA GLY A 56 -8.05 22.09 -11.40
C GLY A 56 -7.32 20.78 -11.11
N ALA A 57 -7.72 20.00 -10.10
CA ALA A 57 -7.16 18.67 -9.91
C ALA A 57 -7.44 17.78 -11.13
N SER A 58 -6.42 17.07 -11.60
CA SER A 58 -6.53 16.15 -12.74
C SER A 58 -7.02 14.75 -12.34
N ALA A 59 -6.89 14.38 -11.07
CA ALA A 59 -7.46 13.17 -10.48
C ALA A 59 -7.51 13.30 -8.96
N VAL A 60 -8.38 12.51 -8.31
CA VAL A 60 -8.48 12.45 -6.85
C VAL A 60 -8.30 11.04 -6.33
N THR A 61 -7.80 10.90 -5.10
CA THR A 61 -7.72 9.61 -4.39
C THR A 61 -8.37 9.72 -3.02
N ILE A 62 -9.35 8.85 -2.73
CA ILE A 62 -10.09 8.88 -1.47
C ILE A 62 -9.74 7.66 -0.64
N HIS A 63 -9.12 7.89 0.53
CA HIS A 63 -9.07 6.87 1.55
C HIS A 63 -10.42 6.82 2.28
N ALA A 64 -11.12 5.69 2.16
CA ALA A 64 -12.46 5.41 2.71
C ALA A 64 -12.52 5.31 4.25
N ARG A 65 -11.72 6.12 4.94
CA ARG A 65 -11.72 6.32 6.39
C ARG A 65 -11.59 7.80 6.70
N THR A 66 -12.19 8.22 7.80
CA THR A 66 -12.01 9.56 8.36
C THR A 66 -10.63 9.71 8.97
N TRP A 67 -10.20 10.94 9.26
CA TRP A 67 -8.95 11.16 9.97
C TRP A 67 -8.95 10.51 11.36
N SER A 68 -10.04 10.64 12.11
CA SER A 68 -10.16 10.09 13.48
C SER A 68 -10.15 8.57 13.53
N ASP A 69 -10.55 7.87 12.47
CA ASP A 69 -10.48 6.41 12.39
C ASP A 69 -9.03 5.88 12.40
N GLY A 70 -8.06 6.72 12.07
CA GLY A 70 -6.66 6.33 11.92
C GLY A 70 -6.50 5.14 10.97
N PHE A 71 -6.12 4.00 11.53
CA PHE A 71 -5.95 2.72 10.84
C PHE A 71 -6.91 1.61 11.31
N ALA A 72 -7.75 1.88 12.31
CA ALA A 72 -8.56 0.88 13.01
C ALA A 72 -10.08 0.97 12.72
N GLY A 73 -10.58 2.10 12.19
CA GLY A 73 -12.01 2.23 11.88
C GLY A 73 -12.47 1.45 10.64
N THR A 74 -13.79 1.33 10.48
CA THR A 74 -14.45 0.69 9.33
C THR A 74 -14.06 1.37 8.02
N VAL A 75 -13.83 0.61 6.96
CA VAL A 75 -13.64 1.18 5.63
C VAL A 75 -15.02 1.32 4.99
N ASP A 76 -15.40 2.54 4.64
CA ASP A 76 -16.71 2.85 4.06
C ASP A 76 -16.55 3.19 2.57
N TRP A 77 -16.82 2.22 1.70
CA TRP A 77 -16.72 2.40 0.26
C TRP A 77 -17.88 3.23 -0.32
N GLU A 78 -18.98 3.41 0.40
CA GLU A 78 -20.12 4.20 -0.09
C GLU A 78 -19.71 5.66 -0.33
N VAL A 79 -18.80 6.19 0.48
CA VAL A 79 -18.25 7.54 0.29
C VAL A 79 -17.51 7.69 -1.04
N ILE A 80 -16.89 6.61 -1.55
CA ILE A 80 -16.18 6.60 -2.83
C ILE A 80 -17.21 6.67 -3.96
N ALA A 81 -18.24 5.83 -3.93
CA ALA A 81 -19.36 5.88 -4.89
C ALA A 81 -20.03 7.25 -4.93
N LYS A 82 -20.39 7.81 -3.76
CA LYS A 82 -21.00 9.14 -3.65
C LYS A 82 -20.11 10.24 -4.22
N SER A 83 -18.79 10.12 -4.04
CA SER A 83 -17.83 11.09 -4.59
C SER A 83 -17.66 10.94 -6.09
N LYS A 84 -17.62 9.69 -6.61
CA LYS A 84 -17.51 9.42 -8.04
C LYS A 84 -18.70 9.99 -8.81
N ALA A 85 -19.89 9.93 -8.24
CA ALA A 85 -21.10 10.51 -8.83
C ALA A 85 -21.09 12.05 -8.92
N LYS A 86 -20.17 12.75 -8.24
CA LYS A 86 -20.10 14.22 -8.21
C LYS A 86 -19.02 14.83 -9.08
N ILE A 87 -18.14 14.01 -9.67
CA ILE A 87 -16.98 14.49 -10.43
C ILE A 87 -16.83 13.76 -11.75
N SER A 88 -16.17 14.40 -12.71
CA SER A 88 -15.88 13.82 -14.03
C SER A 88 -14.43 13.33 -14.15
N ILE A 89 -13.50 13.92 -13.39
CA ILE A 89 -12.10 13.47 -13.35
C ILE A 89 -11.93 12.07 -12.73
N PRO A 90 -10.83 11.36 -13.04
CA PRO A 90 -10.55 10.05 -12.45
C PRO A 90 -10.52 10.07 -10.91
N LEU A 91 -11.17 9.08 -10.31
CA LEU A 91 -11.22 8.82 -8.88
C LEU A 91 -10.56 7.48 -8.57
N ILE A 92 -9.54 7.50 -7.71
CA ILE A 92 -8.86 6.32 -7.21
C ILE A 92 -9.39 5.97 -5.81
N GLY A 93 -9.97 4.78 -5.67
CA GLY A 93 -10.41 4.24 -4.38
C GLY A 93 -9.25 3.75 -3.53
N ASN A 94 -9.31 3.93 -2.21
CA ASN A 94 -8.27 3.48 -1.29
C ASN A 94 -8.84 3.05 0.06
N GLY A 95 -8.32 1.94 0.60
CA GLY A 95 -8.60 1.49 1.96
C GLY A 95 -9.12 0.05 2.02
N GLY A 96 -8.53 -0.75 2.91
CA GLY A 96 -8.99 -2.12 3.18
C GLY A 96 -8.59 -3.17 2.14
N ILE A 97 -7.90 -2.80 1.06
CA ILE A 97 -7.54 -3.71 -0.04
C ILE A 97 -6.22 -4.44 0.24
N ASN A 98 -6.25 -5.76 0.13
CA ASN A 98 -5.12 -6.67 0.36
C ASN A 98 -4.94 -7.76 -0.72
N SER A 99 -5.75 -7.74 -1.78
CA SER A 99 -5.64 -8.61 -2.95
C SER A 99 -6.13 -7.90 -4.23
N TYR A 100 -5.82 -8.48 -5.39
CA TYR A 100 -6.26 -7.99 -6.69
C TYR A 100 -7.80 -8.10 -6.83
N GLU A 101 -8.38 -9.20 -6.36
CA GLU A 101 -9.83 -9.44 -6.39
C GLU A 101 -10.59 -8.42 -5.54
N GLN A 102 -10.06 -8.08 -4.36
CA GLN A 102 -10.64 -7.02 -3.53
C GLN A 102 -10.58 -5.65 -4.22
N ALA A 103 -9.56 -5.40 -5.05
CA ALA A 103 -9.49 -4.18 -5.84
C ALA A 103 -10.59 -4.16 -6.92
N LEU A 104 -10.81 -5.27 -7.62
CA LEU A 104 -11.90 -5.40 -8.60
C LEU A 104 -13.28 -5.20 -7.93
N ASP A 105 -13.51 -5.82 -6.77
CA ASP A 105 -14.75 -5.67 -6.00
C ASP A 105 -15.00 -4.21 -5.58
N MET A 106 -13.95 -3.47 -5.20
CA MET A 106 -14.06 -2.04 -4.93
C MET A 106 -14.46 -1.25 -6.19
N MET A 107 -13.85 -1.54 -7.34
CA MET A 107 -14.18 -0.85 -8.59
C MET A 107 -15.61 -1.12 -9.00
N GLU A 108 -16.07 -2.37 -8.94
CA GLU A 108 -17.45 -2.76 -9.27
C GLU A 108 -18.45 -2.06 -8.36
N LYS A 109 -18.24 -2.09 -7.04
CA LYS A 109 -19.18 -1.52 -6.06
C LYS A 109 -19.22 0.01 -6.04
N THR A 110 -18.13 0.68 -6.44
CA THR A 110 -18.00 2.13 -6.27
C THR A 110 -17.96 2.92 -7.57
N GLY A 111 -17.70 2.25 -8.70
CA GLY A 111 -17.46 2.90 -9.99
C GLY A 111 -16.16 3.72 -10.05
N CYS A 112 -15.24 3.58 -9.07
CA CYS A 112 -13.96 4.26 -9.12
C CYS A 112 -13.09 3.74 -10.28
N ASP A 113 -12.28 4.62 -10.88
CA ASP A 113 -11.50 4.33 -12.09
C ASP A 113 -10.21 3.56 -11.80
N GLY A 114 -9.85 3.39 -10.53
CA GLY A 114 -8.71 2.59 -10.11
C GLY A 114 -8.62 2.45 -8.60
N VAL A 115 -7.68 1.61 -8.14
CA VAL A 115 -7.50 1.31 -6.71
C VAL A 115 -6.05 1.54 -6.29
N MET A 116 -5.88 2.20 -5.15
CA MET A 116 -4.58 2.36 -4.50
C MET A 116 -4.46 1.38 -3.33
N ILE A 117 -3.43 0.53 -3.37
CA ILE A 117 -3.08 -0.39 -2.29
C ILE A 117 -1.93 0.19 -1.47
N GLY A 118 -2.13 0.28 -0.15
CA GLY A 118 -1.13 0.82 0.79
C GLY A 118 -0.45 -0.29 1.58
N ARG A 119 -0.98 -0.61 2.76
CA ARG A 119 -0.36 -1.61 3.66
C ARG A 119 -0.33 -3.02 3.07
N GLY A 120 -1.29 -3.37 2.22
CA GLY A 120 -1.43 -4.71 1.63
C GLY A 120 -0.23 -5.16 0.79
N CYS A 121 0.55 -4.22 0.23
CA CYS A 121 1.73 -4.54 -0.59
C CYS A 121 3.03 -4.67 0.20
N LEU A 122 3.05 -4.30 1.49
CA LEU A 122 4.28 -4.31 2.29
C LEU A 122 4.70 -5.76 2.61
N GLY A 123 5.80 -6.21 2.01
CA GLY A 123 6.26 -7.61 2.08
C GLY A 123 5.45 -8.57 1.19
N ARG A 124 4.55 -8.05 0.35
CA ARG A 124 3.69 -8.80 -0.56
C ARG A 124 3.51 -8.02 -1.89
N PRO A 125 4.59 -7.74 -2.64
CA PRO A 125 4.51 -6.91 -3.85
C PRO A 125 3.65 -7.53 -4.96
N TRP A 126 3.50 -8.85 -4.99
CA TRP A 126 2.62 -9.58 -5.93
C TRP A 126 1.12 -9.30 -5.70
N VAL A 127 0.73 -8.53 -4.69
CA VAL A 127 -0.67 -8.07 -4.51
C VAL A 127 -1.22 -7.30 -5.73
N PHE A 128 -0.34 -6.77 -6.58
CA PHE A 128 -0.69 -6.08 -7.82
C PHE A 128 -0.79 -7.01 -9.04
N ALA A 129 -0.41 -8.28 -8.90
CA ALA A 129 -0.39 -9.24 -10.00
C ALA A 129 -1.78 -9.84 -10.21
N GLN A 130 -2.23 -9.88 -11.47
CA GLN A 130 -3.58 -10.35 -11.82
C GLN A 130 -3.75 -11.87 -11.65
N ASP A 131 -2.66 -12.61 -11.79
CA ASP A 131 -2.58 -14.06 -11.70
C ASP A 131 -2.60 -14.58 -10.25
N ASN A 132 -2.57 -13.68 -9.25
CA ASN A 132 -2.59 -13.97 -7.82
C ASN A 132 -1.73 -15.19 -7.46
N PRO A 133 -0.40 -15.11 -7.68
CA PRO A 133 0.47 -16.26 -7.58
C PRO A 133 0.45 -16.83 -6.15
N PRO A 134 0.53 -18.16 -5.99
CA PRO A 134 0.55 -18.77 -4.66
C PRO A 134 1.71 -18.23 -3.84
N GLU A 135 1.44 -17.81 -2.59
CA GLU A 135 2.41 -17.15 -1.72
C GLU A 135 3.45 -18.10 -1.08
N THR A 136 4.09 -18.90 -1.94
CA THR A 136 5.09 -19.90 -1.57
C THR A 136 6.32 -19.27 -0.89
N PRO A 137 7.04 -20.03 -0.06
CA PRO A 137 8.35 -19.61 0.46
C PRO A 137 9.29 -19.09 -0.64
N GLN A 138 9.31 -19.78 -1.78
CA GLN A 138 10.14 -19.46 -2.94
C GLN A 138 9.80 -18.08 -3.53
N LEU A 139 8.51 -17.79 -3.74
CA LEU A 139 8.07 -16.48 -4.26
C LEU A 139 8.51 -15.35 -3.33
N ARG A 140 8.31 -15.52 -2.02
CA ARG A 140 8.67 -14.52 -1.00
C ARG A 140 10.17 -14.24 -0.99
N LEU A 141 10.99 -15.29 -1.00
CA LEU A 141 12.45 -15.18 -1.00
C LEU A 141 12.98 -14.56 -2.30
N ASN A 142 12.48 -14.99 -3.46
CA ASN A 142 12.85 -14.39 -4.75
C ASN A 142 12.49 -12.90 -4.80
N ALA A 143 11.29 -12.53 -4.35
CA ALA A 143 10.87 -11.14 -4.30
C ALA A 143 11.72 -10.31 -3.33
N LEU A 144 12.05 -10.85 -2.14
CA LEU A 144 12.93 -10.17 -1.20
C LEU A 144 14.35 -10.03 -1.75
N LYS A 145 14.91 -11.07 -2.35
CA LYS A 145 16.22 -11.04 -3.00
C LYS A 145 16.27 -9.93 -4.06
N ARG A 146 15.28 -9.88 -4.95
CA ARG A 146 15.15 -8.82 -5.95
C ARG A 146 15.01 -7.43 -5.31
N HIS A 147 14.27 -7.32 -4.22
CA HIS A 147 14.13 -6.05 -3.51
C HIS A 147 15.46 -5.60 -2.89
N LEU A 148 16.25 -6.51 -2.31
CA LEU A 148 17.58 -6.20 -1.77
C LEU A 148 18.54 -5.78 -2.89
N GLU A 149 18.53 -6.43 -4.05
CA GLU A 149 19.32 -6.00 -5.21
C GLU A 149 19.01 -4.55 -5.62
N LEU A 150 17.73 -4.18 -5.69
CA LEU A 150 17.31 -2.82 -6.03
C LEU A 150 17.73 -1.79 -4.98
N ILE A 151 17.69 -2.17 -3.70
CA ILE A 151 18.18 -1.32 -2.61
C ILE A 151 19.70 -1.10 -2.75
N ASP A 152 20.46 -2.14 -3.09
CA ASP A 152 21.90 -2.03 -3.32
C ASP A 152 22.21 -1.08 -4.49
N GLN A 153 21.42 -1.16 -5.55
CA GLN A 153 21.61 -0.36 -6.75
C GLN A 153 21.25 1.12 -6.56
N PHE A 154 20.16 1.42 -5.85
CA PHE A 154 19.58 2.77 -5.85
C PHE A 154 19.64 3.50 -4.50
N CYS A 155 20.07 2.84 -3.43
CA CYS A 155 20.09 3.41 -2.09
C CYS A 155 21.48 3.34 -1.45
N GLN A 156 21.60 3.90 -0.25
CA GLN A 156 22.76 3.72 0.63
C GLN A 156 22.36 2.74 1.74
N PRO A 157 22.41 1.41 1.49
CA PRO A 157 21.74 0.42 2.32
C PRO A 157 22.18 0.45 3.79
N GLN A 158 23.48 0.63 4.04
CA GLN A 158 24.00 0.62 5.41
C GLN A 158 23.42 1.74 6.29
N LYS A 159 23.16 2.91 5.72
CA LYS A 159 22.54 4.03 6.45
C LYS A 159 21.06 3.78 6.79
N ALA A 160 20.42 2.82 6.12
CA ALA A 160 19.01 2.50 6.26
C ALA A 160 18.75 1.07 6.74
N LEU A 161 19.77 0.35 7.24
CA LEU A 161 19.69 -1.08 7.54
C LEU A 161 18.52 -1.43 8.46
N GLY A 162 18.26 -0.64 9.51
CA GLY A 162 17.11 -0.85 10.39
C GLY A 162 15.76 -0.83 9.66
N LYS A 163 15.57 0.08 8.70
CA LYS A 163 14.36 0.18 7.87
C LYS A 163 14.27 -0.99 6.90
N ILE A 164 15.40 -1.39 6.31
CA ILE A 164 15.50 -2.52 5.40
C ILE A 164 15.13 -3.81 6.12
N ARG A 165 15.72 -4.08 7.30
CA ARG A 165 15.39 -5.25 8.13
C ARG A 165 13.91 -5.27 8.53
N ASN A 166 13.36 -4.11 8.94
CA ASN A 166 11.93 -4.01 9.25
C ASN A 166 11.04 -4.36 8.04
N HIS A 167 11.40 -3.91 6.84
CA HIS A 167 10.62 -4.23 5.64
C HIS A 167 10.83 -5.68 5.21
N ALA A 168 12.07 -6.18 5.19
CA ALA A 168 12.41 -7.56 4.87
C ALA A 168 11.64 -8.55 5.77
N GLY A 169 11.54 -8.27 7.07
CA GLY A 169 10.76 -9.10 7.99
C GLY A 169 9.26 -9.21 7.64
N LYS A 170 8.69 -8.25 6.91
CA LYS A 170 7.27 -8.29 6.50
C LYS A 170 6.99 -9.38 5.46
N TYR A 171 7.99 -9.79 4.67
CA TYR A 171 7.86 -10.90 3.71
C TYR A 171 7.52 -12.23 4.38
N PHE A 172 7.86 -12.39 5.67
CA PHE A 172 7.70 -13.63 6.44
C PHE A 172 6.61 -13.52 7.52
N LYS A 173 5.73 -12.53 7.44
CA LYS A 173 4.59 -12.41 8.36
C LYS A 173 3.58 -13.52 8.06
N ALA A 174 3.01 -14.12 9.11
CA ALA A 174 1.99 -15.19 9.03
C ALA A 174 2.45 -16.46 8.26
N MET A 175 3.77 -16.65 8.10
CA MET A 175 4.37 -17.83 7.49
C MET A 175 4.81 -18.81 8.59
N ARG A 176 4.65 -20.13 8.35
CA ARG A 176 5.24 -21.18 9.21
C ARG A 176 6.76 -20.99 9.29
N HIS A 177 7.34 -21.12 10.49
CA HIS A 177 8.75 -20.78 10.79
C HIS A 177 9.16 -19.31 10.51
N GLY A 178 8.23 -18.44 10.10
CA GLY A 178 8.55 -17.04 9.76
C GLY A 178 9.04 -16.22 10.94
N ALA A 179 8.70 -16.56 12.18
CA ALA A 179 9.21 -15.87 13.37
C ALA A 179 10.73 -16.02 13.54
N GLU A 180 11.24 -17.22 13.30
CA GLU A 180 12.67 -17.52 13.36
C GLU A 180 13.44 -16.77 12.26
N ILE A 181 12.93 -16.81 11.02
CA ILE A 181 13.51 -16.07 9.89
C ILE A 181 13.55 -14.57 10.19
N ARG A 182 12.45 -13.99 10.72
CA ARG A 182 12.43 -12.58 11.11
C ARG A 182 13.47 -12.25 12.17
N ASN A 183 13.65 -13.12 13.17
CA ASN A 183 14.68 -12.93 14.19
C ASN A 183 16.08 -12.91 13.56
N ARG A 184 16.40 -13.87 12.68
CA ARG A 184 17.67 -13.90 11.92
C ARG A 184 17.87 -12.61 11.10
N ILE A 185 16.83 -12.14 10.41
CA ILE A 185 16.85 -10.86 9.66
C ILE A 185 17.17 -9.68 10.59
N TYR A 186 16.56 -9.60 11.77
CA TYR A 186 16.81 -8.51 12.72
C TYR A 186 18.19 -8.56 13.35
N GLN A 187 18.85 -9.71 13.38
CA GLN A 187 20.21 -9.87 13.90
C GLN A 187 21.30 -9.62 12.83
N ALA A 188 20.95 -9.52 11.55
CA ALA A 188 21.92 -9.18 10.51
C ALA A 188 22.52 -7.79 10.76
N GLU A 189 23.81 -7.72 11.08
CA GLU A 189 24.51 -6.48 11.46
C GLU A 189 24.91 -5.61 10.26
N THR A 190 25.01 -6.22 9.08
CA THR A 190 25.37 -5.54 7.84
C THR A 190 24.38 -5.88 6.73
N PHE A 191 24.27 -4.99 5.74
CA PHE A 191 23.50 -5.28 4.53
C PHE A 191 24.00 -6.52 3.77
N ALA A 192 25.33 -6.73 3.72
CA ALA A 192 25.93 -7.91 3.12
C ALA A 192 25.49 -9.20 3.85
N ALA A 193 25.53 -9.20 5.19
CA ALA A 193 25.06 -10.33 5.99
C ALA A 193 23.55 -10.61 5.78
N LEU A 194 22.74 -9.55 5.61
CA LEU A 194 21.32 -9.72 5.30
C LEU A 194 21.10 -10.36 3.92
N ARG A 195 21.85 -9.94 2.89
CA ARG A 195 21.78 -10.55 1.55
C ARG A 195 22.19 -12.02 1.60
N GLN A 196 23.32 -12.31 2.24
CA GLN A 196 23.81 -13.68 2.38
C GLN A 196 22.83 -14.57 3.15
N LEU A 197 22.17 -14.04 4.19
CA LEU A 197 21.09 -14.76 4.88
C LEU A 197 19.95 -15.14 3.91
N VAL A 198 19.52 -14.22 3.04
CA VAL A 198 18.44 -14.48 2.08
C VAL A 198 18.87 -15.49 1.02
N ASP A 199 20.11 -15.41 0.53
CA ASP A 199 20.67 -16.39 -0.41
C ASP A 199 20.73 -17.79 0.22
N ASN A 200 21.25 -17.92 1.44
CA ASN A 200 21.31 -19.20 2.15
C ASN A 200 19.92 -19.81 2.37
N LEU A 201 18.93 -18.99 2.77
CA LEU A 201 17.54 -19.45 2.94
C LEU A 201 16.94 -19.97 1.63
N LEU A 202 17.33 -19.38 0.50
CA LEU A 202 16.89 -19.81 -0.82
C LEU A 202 17.53 -21.14 -1.21
N ASP A 203 18.84 -21.28 -0.99
CA ASP A 203 19.56 -22.51 -1.27
C ASP A 203 19.08 -23.67 -0.39
N GLU A 204 18.84 -23.42 0.91
CA GLU A 204 18.24 -24.36 1.86
C GLU A 204 16.87 -24.86 1.38
N LEU A 205 16.05 -23.96 0.83
CA LEU A 205 14.73 -24.29 0.30
C LEU A 205 14.81 -25.15 -0.97
N LEU A 206 15.75 -24.85 -1.87
CA LEU A 206 15.94 -25.58 -3.12
C LEU A 206 16.59 -26.96 -2.91
N ALA A 207 17.38 -27.12 -1.85
CA ALA A 207 18.01 -28.39 -1.49
C ALA A 207 17.02 -29.41 -0.86
N GLN A 208 15.87 -28.97 -0.35
CA GLN A 208 14.80 -29.84 0.16
C GLN A 208 14.09 -30.54 -1.02
N LYS A 209 14.28 -31.86 -1.15
CA LYS A 209 13.74 -32.69 -2.24
C LYS A 209 12.19 -32.64 -2.32
N PRO A 210 11.57 -32.91 -3.49
CA PRO A 210 10.13 -32.74 -3.72
C PRO A 210 9.21 -33.60 -2.83
N GLU A 211 9.68 -34.68 -2.22
CA GLU A 211 8.85 -35.63 -1.46
C GLU A 211 8.23 -35.03 -0.18
N GLU A 212 8.79 -33.95 0.37
CA GLU A 212 8.20 -33.23 1.52
C GLU A 212 7.25 -32.09 1.12
N GLN A 213 7.26 -31.69 -0.16
CA GLN A 213 6.43 -30.58 -0.66
C GLN A 213 4.95 -31.00 -0.81
N GLY A 214 4.69 -32.27 -1.12
CA GLY A 214 3.33 -32.82 -1.27
C GLY A 214 2.54 -32.95 0.05
N LYS A 215 3.21 -33.12 1.19
CA LYS A 215 2.56 -33.09 2.51
C LYS A 215 2.34 -31.67 3.05
N GLN A 216 3.13 -30.69 2.59
CA GLN A 216 2.97 -29.29 2.99
C GLN A 216 1.92 -28.53 2.17
N GLN A 217 1.53 -29.02 0.99
CA GLN A 217 0.49 -28.41 0.17
C GLN A 217 -0.94 -28.84 0.60
N ALA A 218 -1.11 -30.03 1.17
CA ALA A 218 -2.43 -30.58 1.51
C ALA A 218 -3.07 -29.97 2.78
N ASP A 219 -2.27 -29.42 3.70
CA ASP A 219 -2.74 -28.90 4.99
C ASP A 219 -2.81 -27.35 5.05
N ASN A 220 -2.78 -26.68 3.90
CA ASN A 220 -2.76 -25.21 3.79
C ASN A 220 -4.10 -24.57 3.36
N TYR A 221 -5.23 -25.25 3.63
CA TYR A 221 -6.58 -24.67 3.55
C TYR A 221 -7.26 -24.63 4.92
#